data_AF-A0A964HTM1-F1
#
_entry.id   AF-A0A964HTM1-F1
#
_cell.length_a   1.000
_cell.length_b   1.000
_cell.length_c   1.000
_cell.angle_alpha   90.00
_cell.angle_beta   90.00
_cell.angle_gamma   90.00
#
_symmetry.space_group_name_H-M   'P 1'
#
loop_
_entity.id
_entity.type
_entity.pdbx_description
1 polymer ?
#
loop_
_entity_poly.entity_id
_entity_poly.type
_entity_poly.pdbx_seq_one_letter_code
_entity_poly.pdbx_strand_id
1 'polypeptide(L)'
;MASPRFSPVPPDEPVRYYESPDSVPESWSLGRPGEIQGRQPEGERLGYQGPDQGYIIGLAKRASRRVCVTAGEDVDDVLAGCSLIALRRASLFGRAPMVHDLNVALGMWGYLSETPPADLIAVRRDLFVGVGNVAHHYKEGRAIADMAPTTTLKMSPLEVADQYFAHWRSLTGFSA
;
A
#
# COMPACT_ATOMS: atom_id res chain seq x y z
N MET A 1 49.11 -32.94 -16.29
CA MET A 1 48.31 -33.25 -17.50
C MET A 1 48.22 -34.76 -17.61
N ALA A 2 47.03 -35.33 -17.85
CA ALA A 2 46.90 -36.78 -18.03
C ALA A 2 47.56 -37.19 -19.36
N SER A 3 48.30 -38.30 -19.35
CA SER A 3 48.97 -38.82 -20.56
C SER A 3 47.94 -39.29 -21.60
N PRO A 4 48.17 -39.05 -22.91
CA PRO A 4 47.32 -39.57 -23.98
C PRO A 4 47.21 -41.10 -23.93
N ARG A 5 46.04 -41.64 -24.29
CA ARG A 5 45.72 -43.08 -24.23
C ARG A 5 46.68 -44.01 -24.99
N PHE A 6 47.45 -43.47 -25.92
CA PHE A 6 48.36 -44.22 -26.80
C PHE A 6 49.84 -44.03 -26.47
N SER A 7 50.17 -43.30 -25.39
CA SER A 7 51.56 -43.20 -24.92
C SER A 7 51.92 -44.43 -24.08
N PRO A 8 53.09 -45.06 -24.29
CA PRO A 8 53.54 -46.16 -23.46
C PRO A 8 53.67 -45.71 -22.00
N VAL A 9 53.06 -46.45 -21.06
CA VAL A 9 53.15 -46.18 -19.62
C VAL A 9 53.91 -47.34 -18.96
N PRO A 10 54.83 -47.06 -18.01
CA PRO A 10 55.53 -48.10 -17.25
C PRO A 10 54.56 -49.06 -16.55
N PRO A 11 54.84 -50.38 -16.50
CA PRO A 11 53.90 -51.38 -16.00
C PRO A 11 53.62 -51.30 -14.49
N ASP A 12 54.45 -50.59 -13.73
CA ASP A 12 54.40 -50.43 -12.28
C ASP A 12 53.69 -49.14 -11.83
N GLU A 13 53.26 -48.29 -12.76
CA GLU A 13 52.62 -47.01 -12.45
C GLU A 13 51.09 -47.09 -12.57
N PRO A 14 50.31 -46.83 -11.49
CA PRO A 14 48.86 -46.83 -11.58
C PRO A 14 48.39 -45.68 -12.48
N VAL A 15 47.82 -46.04 -13.63
CA VAL A 15 47.41 -45.05 -14.64
C VAL A 15 46.27 -44.19 -14.11
N ARG A 16 46.55 -42.92 -13.82
CA ARG A 16 45.53 -41.93 -13.45
C ARG A 16 44.93 -41.33 -14.71
N TYR A 17 43.78 -41.85 -15.13
CA TYR A 17 42.97 -41.20 -16.15
C TYR A 17 42.14 -40.08 -15.52
N TYR A 18 41.98 -38.98 -16.26
CA TYR A 18 40.98 -37.99 -15.89
C TYR A 18 39.60 -38.62 -16.05
N GLU A 19 38.85 -38.69 -14.96
CA GLU A 19 37.43 -39.02 -14.94
C GLU A 19 36.68 -37.74 -14.61
N SER A 20 35.72 -37.37 -15.45
CA SER A 20 34.81 -36.26 -15.15
C SER A 20 33.98 -36.61 -13.90
N PRO A 21 33.73 -35.67 -13.00
CA PRO A 21 32.84 -35.91 -11.86
C PRO A 21 31.47 -36.44 -12.31
N ASP A 22 30.91 -37.39 -11.55
CA ASP A 22 29.59 -37.98 -11.84
C ASP A 22 28.45 -36.96 -11.91
N SER A 23 28.65 -35.78 -11.30
CA SER A 23 27.70 -34.67 -11.31
C SER A 23 28.41 -33.38 -11.67
N VAL A 24 27.88 -32.67 -12.66
CA VAL A 24 28.23 -31.28 -12.93
C VAL A 24 27.27 -30.40 -12.12
N PRO A 25 27.75 -29.56 -11.18
CA PRO A 25 26.87 -28.63 -10.48
C PRO A 25 26.24 -27.66 -11.47
N GLU A 26 25.03 -27.19 -11.17
CA GLU A 26 24.37 -26.21 -12.01
C GLU A 26 25.25 -24.96 -12.20
N SER A 27 25.14 -24.36 -13.38
CA SER A 27 25.81 -23.10 -13.67
C SER A 27 25.29 -22.05 -12.70
N TRP A 28 26.21 -21.29 -12.09
CA TRP A 28 25.84 -20.18 -11.23
C TRP A 28 24.88 -19.24 -11.95
N SER A 29 23.74 -18.96 -11.32
CA SER A 29 22.79 -17.97 -11.78
C SER A 29 22.68 -16.85 -10.75
N LEU A 30 22.49 -15.62 -11.22
CA LEU A 30 22.03 -14.52 -10.37
C LEU A 30 20.61 -14.84 -9.92
N GLY A 31 20.49 -15.51 -8.77
CA GLY A 31 19.22 -15.58 -8.05
C GLY A 31 18.75 -14.16 -7.67
N ARG A 32 17.48 -14.05 -7.29
CA ARG A 32 16.90 -12.80 -6.81
C ARG A 32 16.34 -13.02 -5.40
N PRO A 33 17.22 -13.15 -4.39
CA PRO A 33 16.81 -13.50 -3.03
C PRO A 33 15.87 -12.47 -2.38
N GLY A 34 15.87 -11.22 -2.88
CA GLY A 34 14.94 -10.17 -2.46
C GLY A 34 13.66 -10.06 -3.29
N GLU A 35 13.48 -10.86 -4.34
CA GLU A 35 12.26 -10.84 -5.14
C GLU A 35 11.18 -11.67 -4.46
N ILE A 36 10.03 -11.04 -4.23
CA ILE A 36 8.84 -11.73 -3.72
C ILE A 36 8.26 -12.55 -4.87
N GLN A 37 8.28 -13.87 -4.73
CA GLN A 37 7.59 -14.75 -5.66
C GLN A 37 6.09 -14.74 -5.38
N GLY A 38 5.29 -14.26 -6.35
CA GLY A 38 3.83 -14.22 -6.24
C GLY A 38 3.30 -12.87 -5.73
N ARG A 39 2.29 -12.92 -4.86
CA ARG A 39 1.63 -11.71 -4.33
C ARG A 39 2.44 -11.12 -3.17
N GLN A 40 2.25 -9.82 -2.94
CA GLN A 40 2.78 -9.15 -1.75
C GLN A 40 2.25 -9.82 -0.47
N PRO A 41 3.06 -9.93 0.60
CA PRO A 41 2.62 -10.51 1.86
C PRO A 41 1.52 -9.67 2.51
N GLU A 42 0.60 -10.35 3.18
CA GLU A 42 -0.50 -9.76 3.93
C GLU A 42 -0.31 -10.01 5.43
N GLY A 43 -0.69 -9.06 6.27
CA GLY A 43 -0.52 -9.17 7.72
C GLY A 43 -0.80 -7.88 8.47
N GLU A 44 -0.93 -7.98 9.79
CA GLU A 44 -1.08 -6.80 10.64
C GLU A 44 0.12 -5.88 10.44
N ARG A 45 -0.13 -4.57 10.25
CA ARG A 45 0.90 -3.54 10.07
C ARG A 45 1.78 -3.69 8.82
N LEU A 46 1.51 -4.63 7.92
CA LEU A 46 2.19 -4.73 6.62
C LEU A 46 1.63 -3.76 5.57
N GLY A 47 0.63 -2.95 5.93
CA GLY A 47 0.07 -1.95 5.04
C GLY A 47 -0.97 -2.50 4.06
N TYR A 48 -1.30 -1.72 3.05
CA TYR A 48 -2.05 -2.17 1.88
C TYR A 48 -1.18 -1.87 0.66
N GLN A 49 -0.76 -2.91 -0.04
CA GLN A 49 0.20 -2.80 -1.14
C GLN A 49 -0.50 -2.67 -2.48
N GLY A 50 0.02 -1.79 -3.35
CA GLY A 50 -0.53 -1.55 -4.68
C GLY A 50 0.51 -0.87 -5.59
N PRO A 51 0.29 -0.88 -6.90
CA PRO A 51 1.20 -0.20 -7.83
C PRO A 51 1.11 1.33 -7.68
N ASP A 52 2.21 2.02 -7.97
CA ASP A 52 2.30 3.49 -8.09
C ASP A 52 1.65 4.31 -6.96
N GLN A 53 1.82 3.86 -5.71
CA GLN A 53 1.20 4.53 -4.56
C GLN A 53 1.65 5.98 -4.39
N GLY A 54 2.87 6.31 -4.81
CA GLY A 54 3.40 7.68 -4.76
C GLY A 54 2.56 8.70 -5.52
N TYR A 55 1.81 8.28 -6.54
CA TYR A 55 0.94 9.18 -7.31
C TYR A 55 -0.16 9.84 -6.47
N ILE A 56 -0.53 9.26 -5.33
CA ILE A 56 -1.51 9.85 -4.41
C ILE A 56 -1.13 11.26 -3.96
N ILE A 57 0.16 11.57 -3.83
CA ILE A 57 0.67 12.89 -3.41
C ILE A 57 0.25 13.96 -4.45
N GLY A 58 0.35 13.61 -5.73
CA GLY A 58 -0.09 14.47 -6.83
C GLY A 58 -1.61 14.66 -6.87
N LEU A 59 -2.37 13.60 -6.58
CA LEU A 59 -3.83 13.66 -6.49
C LEU A 59 -4.29 14.52 -5.30
N ALA A 60 -3.67 14.34 -4.12
CA ALA A 60 -3.94 15.11 -2.92
C ALA A 60 -3.69 16.61 -3.14
N LYS A 61 -2.55 16.97 -3.75
CA LYS A 61 -2.23 18.36 -4.09
C LYS A 61 -3.26 19.01 -5.03
N ARG A 62 -3.85 18.24 -5.96
CA ARG A 62 -4.94 18.73 -6.83
C ARG A 62 -6.27 18.83 -6.09
N ALA A 63 -6.53 17.92 -5.16
CA ALA A 63 -7.76 17.87 -4.40
C ALA A 63 -7.85 18.96 -3.33
N SER A 64 -6.72 19.47 -2.81
CA SER A 64 -6.67 20.49 -1.74
C SER A 64 -7.60 21.68 -1.98
N ARG A 65 -7.75 22.11 -3.24
CA ARG A 65 -8.63 23.24 -3.64
C ARG A 65 -10.12 22.99 -3.45
N ARG A 66 -10.53 21.74 -3.25
CA ARG A 66 -11.93 21.31 -3.08
C ARG A 66 -12.23 20.84 -1.66
N VAL A 67 -11.22 20.81 -0.78
CA VAL A 67 -11.36 20.34 0.60
C VAL A 67 -11.94 21.48 1.43
N CYS A 68 -13.10 21.22 2.04
CA CYS A 68 -13.77 22.11 2.98
C CYS A 68 -13.36 21.71 4.41
N VAL A 69 -12.54 22.54 5.05
CA VAL A 69 -12.16 22.38 6.48
C VAL A 69 -12.88 23.41 7.34
N THR A 70 -13.13 23.06 8.60
CA THR A 70 -13.65 23.98 9.61
C THR A 70 -12.54 24.48 10.53
N ALA A 71 -12.85 25.46 11.39
CA ALA A 71 -11.89 25.95 12.37
C ALA A 71 -11.33 24.81 13.23
N GLY A 72 -10.01 24.77 13.40
CA GLY A 72 -9.33 23.71 14.17
C GLY A 72 -9.00 22.44 13.39
N GLU A 73 -9.29 22.39 12.09
CA GLU A 73 -8.81 21.34 11.18
C GLU A 73 -7.72 21.89 10.26
N ASP A 74 -6.77 21.04 9.88
CA ASP A 74 -5.70 21.36 8.93
C ASP A 74 -5.85 20.57 7.63
N VAL A 75 -5.60 21.22 6.49
CA VAL A 75 -5.79 20.58 5.17
C VAL A 75 -4.79 19.45 4.93
N ASP A 76 -3.54 19.59 5.40
CA ASP A 76 -2.50 18.58 5.21
C ASP A 76 -2.81 17.34 6.05
N ASP A 77 -3.33 17.52 7.27
CA ASP A 77 -3.84 16.43 8.12
C ASP A 77 -4.95 15.63 7.41
N VAL A 78 -5.95 16.33 6.87
CA VAL A 78 -7.07 15.75 6.12
C VAL A 78 -6.57 14.97 4.91
N LEU A 79 -5.70 15.58 4.11
CA LEU A 79 -5.18 14.98 2.89
C LEU A 79 -4.31 13.76 3.21
N ALA A 80 -3.50 13.79 4.28
CA ALA A 80 -2.70 12.66 4.71
C ALA A 80 -3.58 11.47 5.12
N GLY A 81 -4.56 11.68 5.99
CA GLY A 81 -5.48 10.63 6.42
C GLY A 81 -6.32 10.06 5.28
N CYS A 82 -6.91 10.93 4.45
CA CYS A 82 -7.72 10.50 3.31
C CYS A 82 -6.90 9.80 2.21
N SER A 83 -5.62 10.16 2.05
CA SER A 83 -4.72 9.47 1.13
C SER A 83 -4.50 8.00 1.52
N LEU A 84 -4.38 7.69 2.81
CA LEU A 84 -4.20 6.31 3.27
C LEU A 84 -5.44 5.45 3.01
N ILE A 85 -6.64 6.02 3.20
CA ILE A 85 -7.91 5.36 2.83
C ILE A 85 -7.98 5.13 1.32
N ALA A 86 -7.63 6.14 0.52
CA ALA A 86 -7.62 6.06 -0.93
C ALA A 86 -6.65 4.98 -1.44
N LEU A 87 -5.46 4.88 -0.83
CA LEU A 87 -4.48 3.83 -1.13
C LEU A 87 -4.98 2.44 -0.74
N ARG A 88 -5.65 2.30 0.41
CA ARG A 88 -6.30 1.05 0.81
C ARG A 88 -7.33 0.61 -0.25
N ARG A 89 -8.16 1.54 -0.71
CA ARG A 89 -9.14 1.28 -1.76
C ARG A 89 -8.49 0.88 -3.09
N ALA A 90 -7.47 1.61 -3.53
CA ALA A 90 -6.75 1.28 -4.78
C ALA A 90 -6.12 -0.13 -4.71
N SER A 91 -5.53 -0.46 -3.56
CA SER A 91 -4.95 -1.77 -3.28
C SER A 91 -5.99 -2.89 -3.28
N LEU A 92 -7.20 -2.64 -2.73
CA LEU A 92 -8.32 -3.57 -2.80
C LEU A 92 -8.69 -3.94 -4.25
N PHE A 93 -8.54 -2.99 -5.18
CA PHE A 93 -8.77 -3.22 -6.61
C PHE A 93 -7.50 -3.63 -7.38
N GLY A 94 -6.36 -3.80 -6.71
CA GLY A 94 -5.10 -4.22 -7.33
C GLY A 94 -4.56 -3.23 -8.38
N ARG A 95 -4.86 -1.93 -8.24
CA ARG A 95 -4.50 -0.89 -9.23
C ARG A 95 -3.86 0.33 -8.59
N ALA A 96 -3.36 1.23 -9.45
CA ALA A 96 -2.82 2.51 -9.02
C ALA A 96 -3.94 3.42 -8.46
N PRO A 97 -3.61 4.36 -7.55
CA PRO A 97 -4.59 5.30 -7.02
C PRO A 97 -5.10 6.25 -8.10
N MET A 98 -6.39 6.58 -8.03
CA MET A 98 -7.04 7.53 -8.93
C MET A 98 -7.89 8.54 -8.15
N VAL A 99 -8.36 9.58 -8.83
CA VAL A 99 -9.16 10.66 -8.22
C VAL A 99 -10.40 10.14 -7.49
N HIS A 100 -11.04 9.07 -7.98
CA HIS A 100 -12.22 8.49 -7.36
C HIS A 100 -11.94 7.83 -6.01
N ASP A 101 -10.71 7.34 -5.78
CA ASP A 101 -10.36 6.79 -4.46
C ASP A 101 -10.32 7.88 -3.40
N LEU A 102 -9.70 9.00 -3.76
CA LEU A 102 -9.60 10.15 -2.88
C LEU A 102 -10.96 10.82 -2.67
N ASN A 103 -11.80 10.88 -3.70
CA ASN A 103 -13.16 11.42 -3.56
C ASN A 103 -14.03 10.56 -2.63
N VAL A 104 -13.86 9.24 -2.61
CA VAL A 104 -14.56 8.38 -1.64
C VAL A 104 -14.08 8.66 -0.22
N ALA A 105 -12.76 8.73 -0.01
CA ALA A 105 -12.19 9.01 1.30
C ALA A 105 -12.63 10.39 1.84
N LEU A 106 -12.52 11.43 1.01
CA LEU A 106 -12.95 12.79 1.37
C LEU A 106 -14.48 12.87 1.53
N GLY A 107 -15.24 12.15 0.69
CA GLY A 107 -16.71 12.16 0.69
C GLY A 107 -17.32 11.51 1.93
N MET A 108 -16.81 10.34 2.36
CA MET A 108 -17.34 9.66 3.56
C MET A 108 -17.05 10.44 4.84
N TRP A 109 -15.91 11.15 4.85
CA TRP A 109 -15.57 12.14 5.86
C TRP A 109 -16.06 13.53 5.46
N GLY A 110 -17.09 13.69 4.63
CA GLY A 110 -17.75 14.94 4.25
C GLY A 110 -16.86 16.19 4.11
N TYR A 111 -15.65 16.05 3.59
CA TYR A 111 -14.69 17.13 3.30
C TYR A 111 -14.93 17.76 1.93
N LEU A 112 -15.91 17.24 1.18
CA LEU A 112 -16.35 17.80 -0.11
C LEU A 112 -17.67 18.59 0.02
N SER A 113 -18.09 18.89 1.24
CA SER A 113 -19.31 19.63 1.56
C SER A 113 -19.00 20.79 2.48
N GLU A 114 -19.63 21.95 2.23
CA GLU A 114 -19.52 23.14 3.07
C GLU A 114 -20.36 23.03 4.34
N THR A 115 -21.32 22.09 4.41
CA THR A 115 -22.26 21.92 5.52
C THR A 115 -22.27 20.49 6.07
N PRO A 116 -21.12 19.94 6.54
CA PRO A 116 -21.11 18.62 7.15
C PRO A 116 -21.79 18.63 8.53
N PRO A 117 -22.35 17.48 8.99
CA PRO A 117 -22.92 17.33 10.33
C PRO A 117 -21.95 17.74 11.45
N ALA A 118 -22.45 18.43 12.48
CA ALA A 118 -21.61 18.99 13.55
C ALA A 118 -20.92 17.91 14.40
N ASP A 119 -21.57 16.78 14.61
CA ASP A 119 -21.02 15.62 15.31
C ASP A 119 -19.87 14.97 14.53
N LEU A 120 -19.98 14.93 13.20
CA LEU A 120 -18.91 14.49 12.31
C LEU A 120 -17.71 15.45 12.36
N ILE A 121 -17.94 16.77 12.39
CA ILE A 121 -16.85 17.76 12.56
C ILE A 121 -16.09 17.53 13.87
N ALA A 122 -16.81 17.29 14.97
CA ALA A 122 -16.18 17.03 16.28
C ALA A 122 -15.24 15.82 16.22
N VAL A 123 -15.71 14.72 15.62
CA VAL A 123 -14.92 13.48 15.48
C VAL A 123 -13.70 13.67 14.58
N ARG A 124 -13.83 14.43 13.48
CA ARG A 124 -12.71 14.72 12.58
C ARG A 124 -11.59 15.50 13.26
N ARG A 125 -11.94 16.51 14.06
CA ARG A 125 -10.96 17.32 14.81
C ARG A 125 -10.08 16.47 15.72
N ASP A 126 -10.69 15.49 16.38
CA ASP A 126 -9.96 14.62 17.30
C ASP A 126 -9.16 13.54 16.57
N LEU A 127 -9.68 13.00 15.46
CA LEU A 127 -9.03 11.90 14.74
C LEU A 127 -7.91 12.35 13.80
N PHE A 128 -8.11 13.45 13.08
CA PHE A 128 -7.18 13.85 12.01
C PHE A 128 -6.04 14.76 12.49
N VAL A 129 -6.13 15.33 13.69
CA VAL A 129 -5.12 16.26 14.20
C VAL A 129 -3.71 15.66 14.19
N GLY A 130 -2.78 16.36 13.54
CA GLY A 130 -1.37 16.01 13.45
C GLY A 130 -1.03 14.89 12.47
N VAL A 131 -2.02 14.27 11.79
CA VAL A 131 -1.79 13.16 10.85
C VAL A 131 -0.88 13.54 9.67
N GLY A 132 -0.85 14.81 9.29
CA GLY A 132 0.07 15.35 8.28
C GLY A 132 1.53 15.26 8.70
N ASN A 133 1.81 15.18 9.99
CA ASN A 133 3.15 14.93 10.53
C ASN A 133 3.43 13.42 10.61
N VAL A 134 3.68 12.82 9.44
CA VAL A 134 3.87 11.37 9.26
C VAL A 134 5.00 10.79 10.13
N ALA A 135 6.00 11.58 10.50
CA ALA A 135 7.11 11.13 11.34
C ALA A 135 6.67 10.76 12.77
N HIS A 136 5.60 11.37 13.27
CA HIS A 136 5.11 11.18 14.64
C HIS A 136 3.72 10.55 14.70
N HIS A 137 2.91 10.72 13.65
CA HIS A 137 1.50 10.31 13.63
C HIS A 137 1.18 9.20 12.62
N TYR A 138 2.17 8.37 12.28
CA TYR A 138 1.99 7.24 11.36
C TYR A 138 0.89 6.27 11.80
N LYS A 139 0.78 6.02 13.12
CA LYS A 139 -0.17 5.04 13.67
C LYS A 139 -1.61 5.56 13.57
N GLU A 140 -1.80 6.84 13.80
CA GLU A 140 -3.08 7.56 13.77
C GLU A 140 -3.63 7.54 12.35
N GLY A 141 -2.81 7.92 11.35
CA GLY A 141 -3.19 7.81 9.95
C GLY A 141 -3.54 6.36 9.54
N ARG A 142 -2.79 5.38 10.06
CA ARG A 142 -3.08 3.96 9.80
C ARG A 142 -4.40 3.51 10.43
N ALA A 143 -4.68 3.92 11.65
CA ALA A 143 -5.93 3.63 12.34
C ALA A 143 -7.12 4.18 11.53
N ILE A 144 -7.04 5.43 11.05
CA ILE A 144 -8.07 6.02 10.17
C ILE A 144 -8.29 5.17 8.92
N ALA A 145 -7.21 4.72 8.27
CA ALA A 145 -7.31 3.88 7.08
C ALA A 145 -7.92 2.51 7.37
N ASP A 146 -7.60 1.91 8.52
CA ASP A 146 -8.08 0.59 8.92
C ASP A 146 -9.55 0.59 9.38
N MET A 147 -10.05 1.71 9.92
CA MET A 147 -11.47 1.89 10.27
C MET A 147 -12.41 1.76 9.06
N ALA A 148 -11.98 2.21 7.87
CA ALA A 148 -12.84 2.29 6.69
C ALA A 148 -13.41 0.90 6.28
N PRO A 149 -14.72 0.66 6.36
CA PRO A 149 -15.31 -0.63 6.02
C PRO A 149 -15.09 -0.99 4.56
N THR A 150 -14.76 -2.25 4.29
CA THR A 150 -14.57 -2.74 2.91
C THR A 150 -15.82 -2.56 2.04
N THR A 151 -17.01 -2.59 2.65
CA THR A 151 -18.29 -2.27 1.99
C THR A 151 -18.29 -0.84 1.45
N THR A 152 -17.91 0.15 2.27
CA THR A 152 -17.75 1.55 1.83
C THR A 152 -16.69 1.69 0.74
N LEU A 153 -15.54 1.03 0.91
CA LEU A 153 -14.45 1.11 -0.07
C LEU A 153 -14.84 0.55 -1.45
N LYS A 154 -15.90 -0.23 -1.56
CA LYS A 154 -16.43 -0.73 -2.84
C LYS A 154 -17.47 0.21 -3.48
N MET A 155 -18.01 1.19 -2.75
CA MET A 155 -19.02 2.13 -3.26
C MET A 155 -18.42 3.11 -4.28
N SER A 156 -19.24 3.68 -5.15
CA SER A 156 -18.86 4.82 -5.99
C SER A 156 -18.76 6.12 -5.18
N PRO A 157 -18.03 7.13 -5.66
CA PRO A 157 -18.01 8.45 -5.02
C PRO A 157 -19.40 9.09 -4.88
N LEU A 158 -20.29 8.85 -5.85
CA LEU A 158 -21.66 9.37 -5.82
C LEU A 158 -22.49 8.71 -4.71
N GLU A 159 -22.46 7.38 -4.61
CA GLU A 159 -23.19 6.67 -3.54
C GLU A 159 -22.72 7.09 -2.14
N VAL A 160 -21.42 7.36 -1.98
CA VAL A 160 -20.87 7.89 -0.73
C VAL A 160 -21.36 9.31 -0.46
N ALA A 161 -21.35 10.19 -1.48
CA ALA A 161 -21.84 11.56 -1.36
C ALA A 161 -23.35 11.63 -1.02
N ASP A 162 -24.15 10.72 -1.57
CA ASP A 162 -25.59 10.67 -1.29
C ASP A 162 -25.89 10.18 0.14
N GLN A 163 -25.01 9.37 0.73
CA GLN A 163 -25.24 8.73 2.02
C GLN A 163 -24.53 9.41 3.19
N TYR A 164 -23.45 10.17 2.96
CA TYR A 164 -22.58 10.65 4.06
C TYR A 164 -23.35 11.45 5.10
N PHE A 165 -24.29 12.31 4.67
CA PHE A 165 -24.97 13.22 5.60
C PHE A 165 -25.75 12.45 6.67
N ALA A 166 -26.43 11.35 6.30
CA ALA A 166 -27.24 10.55 7.20
C ALA A 166 -26.46 9.37 7.85
N HIS A 167 -25.44 8.84 7.18
CA HIS A 167 -24.85 7.54 7.51
C HIS A 167 -23.32 7.57 7.64
N TRP A 168 -22.71 8.74 7.88
CA TRP A 168 -21.24 8.86 7.95
C TRP A 168 -20.58 7.85 8.89
N ARG A 169 -21.17 7.54 10.06
CA ARG A 169 -20.59 6.58 11.02
C ARG A 169 -20.44 5.18 10.42
N SER A 170 -21.47 4.71 9.73
CA SER A 170 -21.45 3.44 9.03
C SER A 170 -20.49 3.46 7.85
N LEU A 171 -20.39 4.60 7.14
CA LEU A 171 -19.46 4.73 6.02
C LEU A 171 -17.99 4.76 6.47
N THR A 172 -17.67 5.40 7.59
CA THR A 172 -16.30 5.53 8.09
C THR A 172 -15.89 4.38 9.00
N GLY A 173 -16.84 3.60 9.51
CA GLY A 173 -16.60 2.56 10.52
C GLY A 173 -16.37 3.11 11.92
N PHE A 174 -16.64 4.40 12.14
CA PHE A 174 -16.48 5.02 13.45
C PHE A 174 -17.55 4.52 14.42
N SER A 175 -17.12 3.80 15.46
CA SER A 175 -17.91 3.46 16.65
C SER A 175 -17.40 4.26 17.84
N ALA A 176 -18.28 5.07 18.44
CA ALA A 176 -17.98 5.83 19.65
C ALA A 176 -17.85 4.92 20.89
#